data_AF-A0A1G3QIF9-F1
#
_entry.id   AF-A0A1G3QIF9-F1
#
_cell.length_a   1.000
_cell.length_b   1.000
_cell.length_c   1.000
_cell.angle_alpha   90.00
_cell.angle_beta   90.00
_cell.angle_gamma   90.00
#
_symmetry.space_group_name_H-M   'P 1'
#
loop_
_entity.id
_entity.type
_entity.pdbx_description
1 polymer ?
#
loop_
_entity_poly.entity_id
_entity_poly.type
_entity_poly.pdbx_seq_one_letter_code
_entity_poly.pdbx_strand_id
1 'polypeptide(L)'
;MRGENDGRRFDFKREHQTMREALVSFLTKARESLRVPISIDLFGYNAIYQWGDWIGQDVTELSRCVDAISPMFYPSHYTGGYAASYGDRRIYYTIYLSSKRARELSGGVILRPYLQAFYYKDNADNYCVDYIGWELDAITNSRLRDYIFWNDLSEYTILIRGLRKHRGLGGGPVPSDIKESIPKKLPFSTMVERNEAEGPL
;
A
#
# COMPACT_ATOMS: atom_id res chain seq x y z
N MET A 1 14.37 -2.33 -22.16
CA MET A 1 15.65 -2.19 -21.43
C MET A 1 15.98 -0.69 -21.36
N ARG A 2 15.66 -0.03 -20.24
CA ARG A 2 16.11 1.30 -19.81
C ARG A 2 16.45 1.09 -18.34
N GLY A 3 17.59 1.41 -17.78
CA GLY A 3 18.85 1.97 -18.24
C GLY A 3 19.68 2.01 -16.96
N GLU A 4 20.83 1.36 -16.97
CA GLU A 4 21.79 1.40 -15.86
C GLU A 4 22.31 2.84 -15.75
N ASN A 5 21.75 3.58 -14.81
CA ASN A 5 22.38 4.75 -14.20
C ASN A 5 21.88 4.80 -12.75
N ASP A 6 22.45 3.92 -11.93
CA ASP A 6 22.16 3.88 -10.49
C ASP A 6 22.94 4.99 -9.76
N GLY A 7 22.40 6.20 -9.83
CA GLY A 7 22.89 7.37 -9.09
C GLY A 7 22.41 7.45 -7.64
N ARG A 8 21.82 6.38 -7.08
CA ARG A 8 21.27 6.42 -5.72
C ARG A 8 22.39 6.34 -4.70
N ARG A 9 22.44 7.34 -3.81
CA ARG A 9 23.38 7.43 -2.70
C ARG A 9 22.64 7.17 -1.39
N PHE A 10 23.25 6.38 -0.52
CA PHE A 10 22.77 6.10 0.83
C PHE A 10 23.77 6.70 1.82
N ASP A 11 23.28 7.34 2.90
CA ASP A 11 24.14 7.98 3.90
C ASP A 11 25.09 6.99 4.59
N PHE A 12 24.71 5.71 4.62
CA PHE A 12 25.56 4.62 5.09
C PHE A 12 25.51 3.44 4.11
N LYS A 13 26.65 3.10 3.51
CA LYS A 13 26.82 1.91 2.67
C LYS A 13 28.15 1.26 3.00
N ARG A 14 28.11 -0.01 3.45
CA ARG A 14 29.34 -0.81 3.55
C ARG A 14 29.84 -1.15 2.15
N GLU A 15 31.15 -1.23 1.98
CA GLU A 15 31.75 -1.65 0.72
C GLU A 15 31.17 -3.02 0.29
N HIS A 16 30.77 -3.13 -0.97
CA HIS A 16 30.11 -4.30 -1.58
C HIS A 16 28.70 -4.66 -1.07
N GLN A 17 28.11 -3.91 -0.15
CA GLN A 17 26.74 -4.18 0.32
C GLN A 17 25.69 -3.81 -0.74
N THR A 18 24.79 -4.75 -1.03
CA THR A 18 23.61 -4.56 -1.88
C THR A 18 22.49 -3.81 -1.13
N MET A 19 21.56 -3.20 -1.87
CA MET A 19 20.39 -2.54 -1.26
C MET A 19 19.55 -3.52 -0.41
N ARG A 20 19.46 -4.77 -0.87
CA ARG A 20 18.72 -5.82 -0.17
C ARG A 20 19.37 -6.16 1.18
N GLU A 21 20.68 -6.40 1.18
CA GLU A 21 21.44 -6.63 2.41
C GLU A 21 21.38 -5.44 3.38
N ALA A 22 21.32 -4.21 2.86
CA ALA A 22 21.14 -3.02 3.69
C ALA A 22 19.79 -3.02 4.41
N LEU A 23 18.69 -3.31 3.71
CA LEU A 23 17.35 -3.39 4.30
C LEU A 23 17.22 -4.55 5.28
N VAL A 24 17.71 -5.74 4.93
CA VAL A 24 17.69 -6.91 5.84
C VAL A 24 18.51 -6.61 7.09
N SER A 25 19.72 -6.06 6.96
CA SER A 25 20.56 -5.71 8.12
C SER A 25 19.88 -4.69 9.03
N PHE A 26 19.23 -3.67 8.46
CA PHE A 26 18.48 -2.68 9.23
C PHE A 26 17.32 -3.31 10.00
N LEU A 27 16.50 -4.14 9.34
CA LEU A 27 15.35 -4.78 9.99
C LEU A 27 15.77 -5.78 11.06
N THR A 28 16.85 -6.54 10.85
CA THR A 28 17.42 -7.43 11.87
C THR A 28 17.81 -6.65 13.12
N LYS A 29 18.54 -5.53 12.98
CA LYS A 29 18.90 -4.67 14.11
C LYS A 29 17.68 -4.05 14.80
N ALA A 30 16.69 -3.61 14.03
CA ALA A 30 15.45 -3.07 14.57
C ALA A 30 14.70 -4.14 15.37
N ARG A 31 14.65 -5.38 14.89
CA ARG A 31 14.02 -6.51 15.56
C ARG A 31 14.76 -6.93 16.84
N GLU A 32 16.07 -6.85 16.86
CA GLU A 32 16.87 -7.08 18.08
C GLU A 32 16.66 -5.99 19.14
N SER A 33 16.44 -4.75 18.70
CA SER A 33 16.36 -3.57 19.58
C SER A 33 14.95 -3.27 20.09
N LEU A 34 13.92 -3.62 19.33
CA LEU A 34 12.52 -3.29 19.62
C LEU A 34 11.77 -4.50 20.19
N ARG A 35 10.95 -4.27 21.22
CA ARG A 35 10.07 -5.28 21.84
C ARG A 35 8.59 -5.11 21.44
N VAL A 36 8.33 -4.43 20.34
CA VAL A 36 6.99 -4.18 19.80
C VAL A 36 6.83 -4.82 18.42
N PRO A 37 5.59 -5.08 17.96
CA PRO A 37 5.36 -5.55 16.60
C PRO A 37 5.92 -4.57 15.57
N ILE A 38 6.66 -5.08 14.58
CA ILE A 38 7.13 -4.29 13.43
C ILE A 38 6.35 -4.72 12.20
N SER A 39 5.80 -3.72 11.51
CA SER A 39 5.30 -3.88 10.14
C SER A 39 6.12 -3.04 9.17
N ILE A 40 6.23 -3.50 7.93
CA ILE A 40 6.85 -2.73 6.84
C ILE A 40 5.89 -2.59 5.67
N ASP A 41 5.98 -1.46 4.98
CA ASP A 41 5.20 -1.16 3.80
C ASP A 41 6.07 -1.40 2.56
N LEU A 42 5.52 -2.15 1.61
CA LEU A 42 6.25 -2.62 0.43
C LEU A 42 5.60 -2.11 -0.84
N PHE A 43 6.38 -1.80 -1.87
CA PHE A 43 5.82 -1.54 -3.19
C PHE A 43 5.15 -2.82 -3.72
N GLY A 44 3.89 -2.73 -4.16
CA GLY A 44 3.10 -3.89 -4.59
C GLY A 44 3.82 -4.77 -5.63
N TYR A 45 3.78 -4.38 -6.89
CA TYR A 45 4.38 -5.18 -7.97
C TYR A 45 5.89 -5.40 -7.78
N ASN A 46 6.63 -4.37 -7.39
CA ASN A 46 8.09 -4.40 -7.35
C ASN A 46 8.68 -5.24 -6.22
N ALA A 47 7.99 -5.37 -5.08
CA ALA A 47 8.48 -6.21 -3.98
C ALA A 47 8.06 -7.68 -4.12
N ILE A 48 6.99 -7.96 -4.89
CA ILE A 48 6.39 -9.30 -5.05
C ILE A 48 6.95 -10.04 -6.27
N TYR A 49 7.37 -9.31 -7.29
CA TYR A 49 8.19 -9.86 -8.36
C TYR A 49 9.65 -9.56 -8.03
N GLN A 50 10.58 -10.48 -8.34
CA GLN A 50 12.01 -10.40 -8.00
C GLN A 50 12.77 -9.25 -8.70
N TRP A 51 12.09 -8.18 -9.09
CA TRP A 51 12.66 -6.86 -9.34
C TRP A 51 13.13 -6.14 -8.06
N GLY A 52 13.12 -6.82 -6.92
CA GLY A 52 13.69 -6.36 -5.65
C GLY A 52 15.13 -5.86 -5.77
N ASP A 53 15.91 -6.28 -6.77
CA ASP A 53 17.24 -5.70 -7.03
C ASP A 53 17.21 -4.22 -7.39
N TRP A 54 16.11 -3.73 -7.96
CA TRP A 54 15.98 -2.33 -8.28
C TRP A 54 15.74 -1.49 -7.04
N ILE A 55 14.97 -1.93 -6.04
CA ILE A 55 14.61 -1.07 -4.88
C ILE A 55 15.05 -1.65 -3.53
N GLY A 56 15.78 -2.76 -3.54
CA GLY A 56 16.19 -3.55 -2.37
C GLY A 56 15.08 -4.38 -1.72
N GLN A 57 13.80 -4.16 -2.05
CA GLN A 57 12.68 -4.83 -1.38
C GLN A 57 12.44 -6.24 -1.92
N ASP A 58 12.71 -7.26 -1.10
CA ASP A 58 12.38 -8.66 -1.38
C ASP A 58 11.44 -9.21 -0.30
N VAL A 59 10.21 -9.59 -0.69
CA VAL A 59 9.20 -10.10 0.26
C VAL A 59 9.69 -11.37 0.99
N THR A 60 10.43 -12.24 0.32
CA THR A 60 10.90 -13.53 0.87
C THR A 60 11.92 -13.32 1.99
N GLU A 61 12.81 -12.34 1.82
CA GLU A 61 13.84 -12.03 2.81
C GLU A 61 13.29 -11.14 3.92
N LEU A 62 12.61 -10.04 3.58
CA LEU A 62 12.17 -9.06 4.57
C LEU A 62 11.06 -9.59 5.49
N SER A 63 10.21 -10.50 5.01
CA SER A 63 9.17 -11.14 5.83
C SER A 63 9.71 -11.90 7.04
N ARG A 64 10.97 -12.35 7.00
CA ARG A 64 11.60 -13.09 8.10
C ARG A 64 12.01 -12.19 9.27
N CYS A 65 12.05 -10.88 9.07
CA CYS A 65 12.54 -9.91 10.05
C CYS A 65 11.41 -9.16 10.79
N VAL A 66 10.15 -9.34 10.39
CA VAL A 66 9.02 -8.50 10.79
C VAL A 66 7.80 -9.34 11.12
N ASP A 67 6.84 -8.75 11.84
CA ASP A 67 5.61 -9.44 12.24
C ASP A 67 4.51 -9.33 11.18
N ALA A 68 4.54 -8.24 10.38
CA ALA A 68 3.59 -8.02 9.29
C ALA A 68 4.24 -7.33 8.08
N ILE A 69 3.70 -7.59 6.90
CA ILE A 69 4.03 -6.87 5.66
C ILE A 69 2.75 -6.28 5.03
N SER A 70 2.89 -5.06 4.51
CA SER A 70 1.79 -4.33 3.88
C SER A 70 2.17 -3.91 2.44
N PRO A 71 2.14 -4.83 1.47
CA PRO A 71 2.39 -4.45 0.09
C PRO A 71 1.25 -3.58 -0.45
N MET A 72 1.60 -2.50 -1.16
CA MET A 72 0.66 -1.51 -1.68
C MET A 72 0.04 -1.96 -3.01
N PHE A 73 -1.14 -2.55 -2.95
CA PHE A 73 -1.91 -3.01 -4.11
C PHE A 73 -2.83 -1.92 -4.62
N TYR A 74 -2.24 -0.93 -5.29
CA TYR A 74 -3.00 0.14 -5.95
C TYR A 74 -3.06 -0.14 -7.45
N PRO A 75 -4.16 -0.68 -8.01
CA PRO A 75 -4.18 -1.08 -9.41
C PRO A 75 -3.82 0.06 -10.38
N SER A 76 -4.08 1.31 -10.00
CA SER A 76 -3.69 2.51 -10.77
C SER A 76 -2.18 2.70 -10.92
N HIS A 77 -1.37 2.05 -10.07
CA HIS A 77 0.09 2.11 -10.07
C HIS A 77 0.74 0.89 -10.73
N TYR A 78 -0.06 -0.10 -11.16
CA TYR A 78 0.44 -1.28 -11.87
C TYR A 78 0.55 -0.96 -13.36
N THR A 79 1.76 -0.57 -13.78
CA THR A 79 2.09 -0.27 -15.18
C THR A 79 2.54 -1.53 -15.93
N GLY A 80 2.74 -1.45 -17.25
CA GLY A 80 3.38 -2.53 -18.02
C GLY A 80 2.51 -3.75 -18.32
N GLY A 81 1.18 -3.61 -18.29
CA GLY A 81 0.25 -4.65 -18.74
C GLY A 81 -0.14 -5.69 -17.69
N TYR A 82 0.26 -5.52 -16.42
CA TYR A 82 -0.16 -6.42 -15.35
C TYR A 82 -1.70 -6.50 -15.26
N ALA A 83 -2.21 -7.72 -15.33
CA ALA A 83 -3.64 -8.03 -15.40
C ALA A 83 -4.44 -7.33 -16.52
N ALA A 84 -3.80 -6.66 -17.48
CA ALA A 84 -4.49 -5.91 -18.53
C ALA A 84 -5.30 -6.81 -19.47
N SER A 85 -4.87 -8.06 -19.67
CA SER A 85 -5.59 -9.05 -20.48
C SER A 85 -6.95 -9.44 -19.90
N TYR A 86 -7.24 -9.11 -18.63
CA TYR A 86 -8.53 -9.38 -18.00
C TYR A 86 -9.58 -8.28 -18.28
N GLY A 87 -9.24 -7.25 -19.06
CA GLY A 87 -10.18 -6.19 -19.47
C GLY A 87 -10.87 -5.53 -18.28
N ASP A 88 -12.21 -5.52 -18.30
CA ASP A 88 -13.04 -4.92 -17.25
C ASP A 88 -12.83 -5.53 -15.85
N ARG A 89 -12.26 -6.75 -15.77
CA ARG A 89 -11.94 -7.42 -14.50
C ARG A 89 -10.52 -7.15 -14.02
N ARG A 90 -9.77 -6.27 -14.69
CA ARG A 90 -8.36 -5.96 -14.35
C ARG A 90 -8.17 -5.60 -12.89
N ILE A 91 -9.08 -4.82 -12.29
CA ILE A 91 -8.98 -4.38 -10.88
C ILE A 91 -8.98 -5.59 -9.95
N TYR A 92 -10.01 -6.44 -10.08
CA TYR A 92 -10.11 -7.70 -9.34
C TYR A 92 -8.86 -8.56 -9.52
N TYR A 93 -8.42 -8.78 -10.76
CA TYR A 93 -7.28 -9.66 -11.02
C TYR A 93 -5.94 -9.08 -10.57
N THR A 94 -5.77 -7.76 -10.58
CA THR A 94 -4.58 -7.11 -10.03
C THR A 94 -4.42 -7.44 -8.54
N ILE A 95 -5.49 -7.27 -7.76
CA ILE A 95 -5.49 -7.59 -6.32
C ILE A 95 -5.34 -9.10 -6.11
N TYR A 96 -6.11 -9.91 -6.83
CA TYR A 96 -6.14 -11.36 -6.64
C TYR A 96 -4.79 -12.03 -6.91
N LEU A 97 -4.16 -11.70 -8.04
CA LEU A 97 -2.88 -12.27 -8.44
C LEU A 97 -1.75 -11.79 -7.52
N SER A 98 -1.74 -10.49 -7.18
CA SER A 98 -0.75 -9.93 -6.24
C SER A 98 -0.87 -10.57 -4.85
N SER A 99 -2.09 -10.75 -4.36
CA SER A 99 -2.36 -11.37 -3.06
C SER A 99 -1.93 -12.84 -3.00
N LYS A 100 -2.20 -13.60 -4.07
CA LYS A 100 -1.72 -14.99 -4.17
C LYS A 100 -0.19 -15.05 -4.14
N ARG A 101 0.46 -14.22 -4.96
CA ARG A 101 1.92 -14.21 -5.06
C ARG A 101 2.59 -13.74 -3.77
N ALA A 102 2.08 -12.68 -3.14
CA ALA A 102 2.57 -12.23 -1.85
C ALA A 102 2.48 -13.35 -0.80
N ARG A 103 1.34 -14.05 -0.73
CA ARG A 103 1.17 -15.14 0.23
C ARG A 103 2.18 -16.27 0.01
N GLU A 104 2.42 -16.68 -1.24
CA GLU A 104 3.44 -17.67 -1.58
C GLU A 104 4.84 -17.28 -1.09
N LEU A 105 5.21 -16.01 -1.20
CA LEU A 105 6.54 -15.50 -0.85
C LEU A 105 6.71 -15.18 0.63
N SER A 106 5.63 -14.76 1.29
CA SER A 106 5.64 -14.18 2.64
C SER A 106 5.98 -15.19 3.76
N GLY A 107 6.02 -16.49 3.47
CA GLY A 107 6.48 -17.50 4.44
C GLY A 107 5.67 -17.61 5.73
N GLY A 108 4.44 -17.07 5.76
CA GLY A 108 3.55 -17.14 6.93
C GLY A 108 3.53 -15.89 7.82
N VAL A 109 4.31 -14.85 7.50
CA VAL A 109 4.16 -13.53 8.15
C VAL A 109 2.74 -12.98 7.94
N ILE A 110 2.26 -12.09 8.83
CA ILE A 110 0.97 -11.44 8.64
C ILE A 110 1.01 -10.61 7.35
N LEU A 111 0.14 -10.95 6.40
CA LEU A 111 0.03 -10.25 5.12
C LEU A 111 -1.23 -9.38 5.13
N ARG A 112 -1.02 -8.06 5.12
CA ARG A 112 -2.07 -7.04 5.22
C ARG A 112 -1.85 -5.96 4.15
N PRO A 113 -2.20 -6.22 2.88
CA PRO A 113 -1.97 -5.27 1.80
C PRO A 113 -2.74 -3.97 1.99
N TYR A 114 -2.20 -2.88 1.43
CA TYR A 114 -2.98 -1.66 1.21
C TYR A 114 -3.80 -1.78 -0.08
N LEU A 115 -5.06 -1.36 0.00
CA LEU A 115 -6.02 -1.25 -1.10
C LEU A 115 -6.28 0.22 -1.43
N GLN A 116 -6.66 0.48 -2.68
CA GLN A 116 -6.81 1.84 -3.19
C GLN A 116 -8.17 2.43 -2.82
N ALA A 117 -8.15 3.49 -2.00
CA ALA A 117 -9.35 4.28 -1.71
C ALA A 117 -9.31 5.69 -2.32
N PHE A 118 -8.53 5.90 -3.38
CA PHE A 118 -8.34 7.20 -4.02
C PHE A 118 -8.46 7.16 -5.55
N TYR A 119 -8.79 8.32 -6.11
CA TYR A 119 -8.74 8.61 -7.54
C TYR A 119 -7.30 8.89 -7.97
N TYR A 120 -6.88 8.42 -9.15
CA TYR A 120 -5.53 8.63 -9.66
C TYR A 120 -5.52 9.17 -11.09
N LYS A 121 -4.76 10.25 -11.31
CA LYS A 121 -4.49 10.92 -12.61
C LYS A 121 -5.75 11.21 -13.44
N ASP A 122 -5.96 10.48 -14.52
CA ASP A 122 -7.02 10.62 -15.51
C ASP A 122 -8.14 9.58 -15.32
N ASN A 123 -8.08 8.82 -14.22
CA ASN A 123 -8.99 7.74 -13.93
C ASN A 123 -9.05 6.64 -14.99
N ALA A 124 -7.94 6.32 -15.64
CA ALA A 124 -7.89 5.23 -16.62
C ALA A 124 -8.45 3.90 -16.08
N ASP A 125 -8.39 3.70 -14.76
CA ASP A 125 -8.90 2.52 -14.05
C ASP A 125 -10.39 2.61 -13.61
N ASN A 126 -11.09 3.68 -13.98
CA ASN A 126 -12.51 3.90 -13.64
C ASN A 126 -12.81 3.74 -12.14
N TYR A 127 -12.02 4.41 -11.28
CA TYR A 127 -12.26 4.43 -9.84
C TYR A 127 -13.68 4.93 -9.54
N CYS A 128 -14.44 4.09 -8.84
CA CYS A 128 -15.87 4.27 -8.58
C CYS A 128 -16.30 3.47 -7.33
N VAL A 129 -17.58 3.54 -6.99
CA VAL A 129 -18.16 2.83 -5.83
C VAL A 129 -17.97 1.31 -5.94
N ASP A 130 -18.09 0.74 -7.13
CA ASP A 130 -17.94 -0.72 -7.35
C ASP A 130 -16.50 -1.21 -7.25
N TYR A 131 -15.53 -0.30 -7.45
CA TYR A 131 -14.11 -0.58 -7.36
C TYR A 131 -13.74 -1.25 -6.03
N ILE A 132 -14.28 -0.72 -4.93
CA ILE A 132 -14.06 -1.22 -3.57
C ILE A 132 -14.55 -2.67 -3.43
N GLY A 133 -15.71 -2.99 -4.02
CA GLY A 133 -16.24 -4.35 -4.02
C GLY A 133 -15.34 -5.32 -4.77
N TRP A 134 -14.84 -4.92 -5.95
CA TRP A 134 -13.93 -5.73 -6.74
C TRP A 134 -12.62 -6.05 -6.01
N GLU A 135 -12.06 -5.07 -5.28
CA GLU A 135 -10.87 -5.29 -4.45
C GLU A 135 -11.15 -6.27 -3.29
N LEU A 136 -12.28 -6.11 -2.59
CA LEU A 136 -12.67 -6.97 -1.46
C LEU A 136 -13.00 -8.40 -1.88
N ASP A 137 -13.66 -8.58 -3.01
CA ASP A 137 -13.92 -9.89 -3.59
C ASP A 137 -12.60 -10.59 -3.94
N ALA A 138 -11.63 -9.84 -4.48
CA ALA A 138 -10.31 -10.38 -4.80
C ALA A 138 -9.51 -10.77 -3.54
N ILE A 139 -9.53 -9.96 -2.48
CA ILE A 139 -8.95 -10.29 -1.17
C ILE A 139 -9.56 -11.58 -0.63
N THR A 140 -10.89 -11.66 -0.60
CA THR A 140 -11.62 -12.83 -0.09
C THR A 140 -11.29 -14.09 -0.89
N ASN A 141 -11.38 -14.00 -2.22
CA ASN A 141 -11.14 -15.14 -3.11
C ASN A 141 -9.66 -15.56 -3.15
N SER A 142 -8.75 -14.65 -2.82
CA SER A 142 -7.33 -14.97 -2.64
C SER A 142 -7.02 -15.57 -1.27
N ARG A 143 -8.00 -15.69 -0.36
CA ARG A 143 -7.86 -16.21 1.02
C ARG A 143 -7.01 -15.31 1.94
N LEU A 144 -6.92 -14.01 1.64
CA LEU A 144 -6.41 -13.03 2.61
C LEU A 144 -7.55 -12.58 3.53
N ARG A 145 -7.20 -12.21 4.76
CA ARG A 145 -8.15 -11.78 5.80
C ARG A 145 -7.94 -10.32 6.18
N ASP A 146 -6.69 -9.89 6.23
CA ASP A 146 -6.29 -8.56 6.64
C ASP A 146 -6.01 -7.66 5.44
N TYR A 147 -6.40 -6.40 5.53
CA TYR A 147 -6.11 -5.36 4.54
C TYR A 147 -6.25 -3.97 5.19
N ILE A 148 -5.68 -2.96 4.56
CA ILE A 148 -5.85 -1.54 4.93
C ILE A 148 -6.31 -0.77 3.70
N PHE A 149 -7.20 0.20 3.85
CA PHE A 149 -7.47 1.18 2.79
C PHE A 149 -6.64 2.44 2.99
N TRP A 150 -6.08 2.97 1.91
CA TRP A 150 -5.30 4.22 1.95
C TRP A 150 -5.90 5.28 1.02
N ASN A 151 -5.86 6.54 1.45
CA ASN A 151 -6.17 7.73 0.65
C ASN A 151 -5.35 8.91 1.21
N ASP A 152 -4.53 9.53 0.37
CA ASP A 152 -3.60 10.63 0.71
C ASP A 152 -4.30 11.96 1.04
N LEU A 153 -5.54 12.13 0.59
CA LEU A 153 -6.39 13.27 0.92
C LEU A 153 -7.26 13.02 2.15
N SER A 154 -7.20 11.82 2.75
CA SER A 154 -8.12 11.38 3.81
C SER A 154 -9.59 11.53 3.42
N GLU A 155 -9.89 11.40 2.13
CA GLU A 155 -11.25 11.47 1.57
C GLU A 155 -11.79 10.05 1.39
N TYR A 156 -12.81 9.66 2.15
CA TYR A 156 -13.30 8.28 2.17
C TYR A 156 -14.75 8.12 1.72
N THR A 157 -15.34 9.11 1.06
CA THR A 157 -16.73 9.06 0.60
C THR A 157 -16.97 7.87 -0.34
N ILE A 158 -16.12 7.67 -1.35
CA ILE A 158 -16.25 6.53 -2.28
C ILE A 158 -16.02 5.20 -1.55
N LEU A 159 -15.03 5.13 -0.68
CA LEU A 159 -14.76 3.95 0.16
C LEU A 159 -16.00 3.55 0.97
N ILE A 160 -16.58 4.50 1.71
CA ILE A 160 -17.74 4.25 2.58
C ILE A 160 -18.95 3.81 1.75
N ARG A 161 -19.20 4.47 0.61
CA ARG A 161 -20.29 4.08 -0.30
C ARG A 161 -20.06 2.69 -0.88
N GLY A 162 -18.83 2.38 -1.28
CA GLY A 162 -18.44 1.08 -1.82
C GLY A 162 -18.61 -0.05 -0.81
N LEU A 163 -18.12 0.14 0.42
CA LEU A 163 -18.31 -0.81 1.52
C LEU A 163 -19.79 -1.04 1.84
N ARG A 164 -20.60 0.02 1.89
CA ARG A 164 -22.04 -0.11 2.11
C ARG A 164 -22.72 -0.89 0.99
N LYS A 165 -22.41 -0.57 -0.27
CA LYS A 165 -22.94 -1.30 -1.43
C LYS A 165 -22.54 -2.78 -1.38
N HIS A 166 -21.27 -3.08 -1.16
CA HIS A 166 -20.73 -4.45 -1.07
C HIS A 166 -21.37 -5.26 0.05
N ARG A 167 -21.70 -4.62 1.18
CA ARG A 167 -22.37 -5.25 2.34
C ARG A 167 -23.90 -5.26 2.27
N GLY A 168 -24.50 -4.85 1.16
CA GLY A 168 -25.96 -4.82 1.02
C GLY A 168 -26.67 -3.71 1.81
N LEU A 169 -25.94 -2.68 2.27
CA LEU A 169 -26.45 -1.53 3.03
C LEU A 169 -26.88 -0.35 2.11
N GLY A 170 -26.89 -0.57 0.80
CA GLY A 170 -27.24 0.42 -0.23
C GLY A 170 -26.08 1.32 -0.68
N GLY A 171 -26.10 1.73 -1.96
CA GLY A 171 -25.04 2.54 -2.60
C GLY A 171 -25.32 4.04 -2.73
N GLY A 172 -26.35 4.52 -2.01
CA GLY A 172 -26.76 5.93 -1.99
C GLY A 172 -25.71 6.87 -1.38
N PRO A 173 -26.07 8.16 -1.17
CA PRO A 173 -25.21 9.10 -0.45
C PRO A 173 -24.80 8.57 0.93
N VAL A 174 -23.64 8.99 1.42
CA VAL A 174 -23.21 8.68 2.79
C VAL A 174 -24.19 9.35 3.75
N PRO A 175 -24.80 8.62 4.71
CA PRO A 175 -25.63 9.19 5.77
C PRO A 175 -24.92 10.33 6.50
N SER A 176 -25.68 11.33 6.96
CA SER A 176 -25.12 12.55 7.56
C SER A 176 -24.33 12.27 8.83
N ASP A 177 -24.82 11.39 9.69
CA ASP A 177 -24.16 10.91 10.91
C ASP A 177 -22.80 10.26 10.60
N ILE A 178 -22.74 9.41 9.57
CA ILE A 178 -21.47 8.81 9.13
C ILE A 178 -20.55 9.89 8.56
N LYS A 179 -21.08 10.80 7.75
CA LYS A 179 -20.30 11.88 7.13
C LYS A 179 -19.67 12.80 8.17
N GLU A 180 -20.38 13.07 9.26
CA GLU A 180 -19.88 13.85 10.39
C GLU A 180 -18.74 13.16 11.14
N SER A 181 -18.72 11.81 11.16
CA SER A 181 -17.65 11.03 11.77
C SER A 181 -16.37 10.93 10.92
N ILE A 182 -16.42 11.30 9.63
CA ILE A 182 -15.25 11.27 8.75
C ILE A 182 -14.26 12.36 9.17
N PRO A 183 -13.01 12.01 9.54
CA PRO A 183 -11.99 13.01 9.87
C PRO A 183 -11.79 13.99 8.72
N LYS A 184 -11.88 15.29 9.02
CA LYS A 184 -11.62 16.33 8.03
C LYS A 184 -10.12 16.57 7.94
N LYS A 185 -9.58 16.61 6.72
CA LYS A 185 -8.19 17.02 6.48
C LYS A 185 -7.99 18.42 7.06
N LEU A 186 -7.14 18.52 8.07
CA LEU A 186 -6.77 19.81 8.63
C LEU A 186 -5.89 20.58 7.64
N PRO A 187 -5.98 21.92 7.58
CA PRO A 187 -5.08 22.71 6.75
C PRO A 187 -3.62 22.44 7.10
N PHE A 188 -2.72 22.47 6.11
CA PHE A 188 -1.29 22.26 6.35
C PHE A 188 -0.73 23.18 7.44
N SER A 189 -1.22 24.42 7.50
CA SER A 189 -0.84 25.42 8.51
C SER A 189 -1.13 25.01 9.95
N THR A 190 -2.01 24.03 10.20
CA THR A 190 -2.27 23.50 11.55
C THR A 190 -1.37 22.32 11.91
N MET A 191 -0.62 21.77 10.94
CA MET A 191 0.29 20.65 11.15
C MET A 191 1.75 21.09 11.32
N VAL A 192 2.06 22.35 11.02
CA VAL A 192 3.39 22.93 11.25
C VAL A 192 3.48 23.36 12.71
N GLU A 193 4.42 22.76 13.45
CA GLU A 193 4.81 23.24 14.77
C GLU A 193 5.26 24.70 14.63
N ARG A 194 4.57 25.61 15.32
CA ARG A 194 4.98 27.01 15.37
C ARG A 194 6.14 27.12 16.35
N ASN A 195 7.31 27.54 15.89
CA ASN A 195 8.37 27.96 16.79
C ASN A 195 7.87 29.19 17.56
N GLU A 196 7.70 29.08 18.88
CA GLU A 196 7.31 30.19 19.77
C GLU A 196 8.40 31.29 19.90
N ALA A 197 9.40 31.32 19.00
CA ALA A 197 10.55 32.22 19.09
C ALA A 197 10.38 33.54 18.31
N GLU A 198 9.28 33.75 17.58
CA GLU A 198 9.03 35.02 16.89
C GLU A 198 7.81 35.72 17.50
N GLY A 199 8.07 36.56 18.50
CA GLY A 199 7.10 37.52 19.03
C GLY A 199 6.72 38.59 17.99
N PRO A 200 5.59 39.30 18.18
CA PRO A 200 5.10 40.25 17.19
C PRO A 200 6.07 41.45 17.04
N LEU A 201 6.36 41.79 15.78
CA LEU A 201 7.04 43.03 15.35
C LEU A 201 6.26 44.28 15.75
#